data_AF-H3KIB1-F1
#
_entry.id   AF-H3KIB1-F1
#
_cell.length_a   1.000
_cell.length_b   1.000
_cell.length_c   1.000
_cell.angle_alpha   90.00
_cell.angle_beta   90.00
_cell.angle_gamma   90.00
#
_symmetry.space_group_name_H-M   'P 1'
#
loop_
_entity.id
_entity.type
_entity.pdbx_description
1 polymer ?
#
loop_
_entity_poly.entity_id
_entity_poly.type
_entity_poly.pdbx_seq_one_letter_code
_entity_poly.pdbx_strand_id
1 'polypeptide(L)'
;MTDREGAFGPLDAVEGMKEAAAFEPLPFPTLAPQPQRAGAAESADSADAAEPPAPLPQHLSAPSGTLGTAIRRREAALRLWDEVLRTAEAAKAGSVRTAGPKAPPKRVADELGFVLHAWPWRESSLVADVLSLRYGRVFLIAKGAKRQASPLRGLLVPFAPLRLAWAGRNEGKVLIKAEWMGTLAPLSGEALLSGFYMNEMLVKLTEREDPHPKLFGAYVEALHALGTEDRTGRQRVLRRFELALLEDLGWGLTKPAPVEAKRGDKKGGRQGAEASGGVSGYVLREGALVALGRHDVPRPGEVLWDEPLIDALLSRDFKDARTLRAARDILREAVAHHLGSRTLHARRILGDLARL
;
A
#
# COMPACT_ATOMS: atom_id res chain seq x y z
N MET A 1 -45.21 20.65 40.00
CA MET A 1 -45.10 22.12 40.01
C MET A 1 -43.74 22.43 40.63
N THR A 2 -42.71 22.82 39.90
CA THR A 2 -42.65 23.60 38.66
C THR A 2 -41.41 23.24 37.86
N ASP A 3 -41.60 23.15 36.55
CA ASP A 3 -40.59 23.04 35.50
C ASP A 3 -39.57 24.19 35.52
N ARG A 4 -38.38 23.90 35.01
CA ARG A 4 -37.61 24.87 34.23
C ARG A 4 -36.69 24.17 33.24
N GLU A 5 -37.19 24.10 32.02
CA GLU A 5 -36.43 24.00 30.78
C GLU A 5 -35.48 25.20 30.62
N GLY A 6 -34.37 24.97 29.93
CA GLY A 6 -33.42 25.98 29.47
C GLY A 6 -32.36 25.30 28.60
N ALA A 7 -32.72 24.93 27.37
CA ALA A 7 -32.33 25.66 26.16
C ALA A 7 -30.84 25.51 25.81
N PHE A 8 -30.51 24.43 25.09
CA PHE A 8 -29.31 24.34 24.26
C PHE A 8 -29.49 25.29 23.07
N GLY A 9 -28.73 26.38 23.05
CA GLY A 9 -28.54 27.24 21.87
C GLY A 9 -27.46 26.66 20.93
N PRO A 10 -27.49 27.01 19.64
CA PRO A 10 -26.69 26.36 18.60
C PRO A 10 -25.22 26.81 18.64
N LEU A 11 -24.31 25.85 18.48
CA LEU A 11 -22.90 26.07 18.19
C LEU A 11 -22.74 26.35 16.70
N ASP A 12 -22.69 27.63 16.34
CA ASP A 12 -22.19 28.06 15.04
C ASP A 12 -20.69 28.35 15.09
N ALA A 13 -20.03 27.98 13.99
CA ALA A 13 -18.72 28.40 13.51
C ALA A 13 -17.47 27.83 14.22
N VAL A 14 -17.04 26.64 13.76
CA VAL A 14 -15.61 26.32 13.62
C VAL A 14 -15.27 26.39 12.14
N GLU A 15 -14.97 27.61 11.71
CA GLU A 15 -14.33 27.90 10.43
C GLU A 15 -12.81 27.78 10.65
N GLY A 16 -12.19 26.71 10.13
CA GLY A 16 -10.74 26.55 10.29
C GLY A 16 -10.18 25.13 10.21
N MET A 17 -10.65 24.30 9.26
CA MET A 17 -9.96 23.06 8.88
C MET A 17 -9.99 22.91 7.36
N LYS A 18 -9.10 23.63 6.69
CA LYS A 18 -8.74 23.39 5.29
C LYS A 18 -7.24 23.19 5.22
N GLU A 19 -6.82 21.93 5.36
CA GLU A 19 -5.68 21.34 4.65
C GLU A 19 -5.64 19.84 4.97
N ALA A 20 -6.57 19.10 4.40
CA ALA A 20 -6.41 17.66 4.21
C ALA A 20 -5.53 17.51 2.97
N ALA A 21 -4.29 17.04 3.15
CA ALA A 21 -3.39 16.70 2.07
C ALA A 21 -4.11 15.79 1.08
N ALA A 22 -4.36 16.31 -0.13
CA ALA A 22 -4.94 15.56 -1.21
C ALA A 22 -4.00 14.41 -1.58
N PHE A 23 -4.55 13.21 -1.72
CA PHE A 23 -3.87 12.11 -2.40
C PHE A 23 -3.69 12.53 -3.86
N GLU A 24 -2.51 13.04 -4.20
CA GLU A 24 -2.10 13.21 -5.58
C GLU A 24 -1.40 11.91 -6.04
N PRO A 25 -1.94 11.19 -7.03
CA PRO A 25 -1.21 10.10 -7.66
C PRO A 25 0.08 10.66 -8.29
N LEU A 26 1.20 9.97 -8.09
CA LEU A 26 2.49 10.40 -8.64
C LEU A 26 2.36 10.59 -10.18
N PRO A 27 2.85 11.71 -10.74
CA PRO A 27 2.86 11.89 -12.18
C PRO A 27 3.74 10.83 -12.84
N PHE A 28 3.27 10.28 -13.95
CA PHE A 28 4.03 9.34 -14.77
C PHE A 28 5.34 9.98 -15.26
N PRO A 29 6.47 9.25 -15.30
CA PRO A 29 7.63 9.70 -16.06
C PRO A 29 7.28 9.69 -17.55
N THR A 30 7.17 10.88 -18.13
CA THR A 30 7.15 11.04 -19.60
C THR A 30 8.51 10.60 -20.12
N LEU A 31 8.55 9.49 -20.88
CA LEU A 31 9.73 9.18 -21.69
C LEU A 31 9.94 10.36 -22.64
N ALA A 32 11.07 11.06 -22.48
CA ALA A 32 11.48 12.09 -23.43
C ALA A 32 11.49 11.47 -24.84
N PRO A 33 10.92 12.15 -25.86
CA PRO A 33 11.03 11.68 -27.22
C PRO A 33 12.52 11.62 -27.59
N GLN A 34 12.97 10.42 -28.00
CA GLN A 34 14.31 10.21 -28.54
C GLN A 34 14.52 11.19 -29.71
N PRO A 35 15.71 11.82 -29.84
CA PRO A 35 15.97 12.75 -30.92
C PRO A 35 15.81 12.03 -32.27
N GLN A 36 14.92 12.56 -33.09
CA GLN A 36 14.77 12.13 -34.48
C GLN A 36 16.11 12.36 -35.19
N ARG A 37 16.73 11.28 -35.68
CA ARG A 37 17.89 11.38 -36.56
C ARG A 37 17.44 12.10 -37.84
N ALA A 38 17.87 13.35 -37.97
CA ALA A 38 17.80 14.08 -39.22
C ALA A 38 18.64 13.34 -40.27
N GLY A 39 18.04 13.08 -41.43
CA GLY A 39 18.76 12.62 -42.60
C GLY A 39 19.72 13.70 -43.07
N ALA A 40 21.00 13.32 -43.19
CA ALA A 40 21.97 14.02 -44.02
C ALA A 40 22.61 12.95 -44.91
N ALA A 41 22.45 13.14 -46.21
CA ALA A 41 23.16 12.39 -47.23
C ALA A 41 24.63 12.81 -47.23
N GLU A 42 25.55 11.84 -47.33
CA GLU A 42 26.83 12.05 -48.01
C GLU A 42 27.52 10.73 -48.37
N SER A 43 27.82 10.64 -49.67
CA SER A 43 28.87 9.90 -50.40
C SER A 43 29.36 8.52 -49.91
N ALA A 44 29.22 7.56 -50.80
CA ALA A 44 30.04 6.36 -50.89
C ALA A 44 31.51 6.71 -51.20
N ASP A 45 32.46 6.08 -50.52
CA ASP A 45 33.56 5.38 -51.22
C ASP A 45 34.32 4.37 -50.34
N SER A 46 34.82 3.34 -51.01
CA SER A 46 35.81 2.32 -50.63
C SER A 46 35.45 1.22 -49.63
N ALA A 47 35.67 0.00 -50.12
CA ALA A 47 35.47 -1.29 -49.50
C ALA A 47 36.67 -1.71 -48.64
N ASP A 48 36.40 -2.39 -47.52
CA ASP A 48 37.28 -3.46 -47.05
C ASP A 48 36.41 -4.58 -46.44
N ALA A 49 36.66 -5.81 -46.87
CA ALA A 49 35.85 -6.97 -46.57
C ALA A 49 36.27 -7.57 -45.21
N ALA A 50 35.49 -7.30 -44.17
CA ALA A 50 35.61 -7.96 -42.87
C ALA A 50 34.46 -8.97 -42.67
N GLU A 51 34.82 -10.19 -42.27
CA GLU A 51 33.93 -11.30 -41.89
C GLU A 51 32.75 -10.86 -41.00
N PRO A 52 31.56 -11.48 -41.14
CA PRO A 52 30.46 -11.22 -40.22
C PRO A 52 30.83 -11.71 -38.81
N PRO A 53 30.56 -10.93 -37.75
CA PRO A 53 30.89 -11.34 -36.39
C PRO A 53 30.09 -12.60 -36.02
N ALA A 54 30.79 -13.58 -35.44
CA ALA A 54 30.20 -14.83 -34.97
C ALA A 54 29.00 -14.56 -34.03
N PRO A 55 27.92 -15.36 -34.12
CA PRO A 55 26.75 -15.16 -33.28
C PRO A 55 27.09 -15.39 -31.81
N LEU A 56 26.61 -14.48 -30.95
CA LEU A 56 26.77 -14.56 -29.49
C LEU A 56 26.21 -15.90 -28.96
N PRO A 57 26.88 -16.53 -27.97
CA PRO A 57 26.47 -17.84 -27.44
C PRO A 57 25.09 -17.77 -26.74
N GLN A 58 24.22 -18.72 -27.07
CA GLN A 58 22.78 -18.75 -26.75
C GLN A 58 22.40 -18.95 -25.27
N HIS A 59 23.33 -18.88 -24.31
CA HIS A 59 23.05 -19.26 -22.92
C HIS A 59 22.91 -18.08 -21.92
N LEU A 60 22.80 -16.84 -22.39
CA LEU A 60 22.52 -15.66 -21.54
C LEU A 60 21.42 -14.73 -22.08
N SER A 61 20.34 -15.30 -22.63
CA SER A 61 19.11 -14.54 -22.93
C SER A 61 18.04 -14.82 -21.88
N ALA A 62 17.91 -13.93 -20.89
CA ALA A 62 16.61 -13.73 -20.25
C ALA A 62 15.70 -13.02 -21.26
N PRO A 63 14.49 -13.53 -21.59
CA PRO A 63 13.67 -12.91 -22.61
C PRO A 63 13.09 -11.62 -22.06
N SER A 64 13.64 -10.48 -22.51
CA SER A 64 12.94 -9.20 -22.47
C SER A 64 11.63 -9.37 -23.23
N GLY A 65 10.51 -9.30 -22.51
CA GLY A 65 9.19 -9.57 -23.06
C GLY A 65 8.86 -8.64 -24.22
N THR A 66 8.43 -9.22 -25.34
CA THR A 66 8.00 -8.51 -26.55
C THR A 66 7.12 -7.28 -26.26
N LEU A 67 7.28 -6.21 -27.05
CA LEU A 67 6.51 -4.96 -26.97
C LEU A 67 4.99 -5.21 -26.84
N GLY A 68 4.45 -6.19 -27.55
CA GLY A 68 3.03 -6.57 -27.45
C GLY A 68 2.62 -7.10 -26.07
N THR A 69 3.51 -7.76 -25.34
CA THR A 69 3.28 -8.18 -23.95
C THR A 69 3.31 -6.97 -23.01
N ALA A 70 4.19 -6.01 -23.24
CA ALA A 70 4.23 -4.75 -22.49
C ALA A 70 2.96 -3.89 -22.71
N ILE A 71 2.47 -3.81 -23.95
CA ILE A 71 1.21 -3.11 -24.28
C ILE A 71 0.02 -3.76 -23.57
N ARG A 72 -0.16 -5.09 -23.68
CA ARG A 72 -1.26 -5.80 -23.00
C ARG A 72 -1.20 -5.64 -21.47
N ARG A 73 -0.01 -5.62 -20.89
CA ARG A 73 0.20 -5.34 -19.45
C ARG A 73 -0.26 -3.93 -19.08
N ARG A 74 0.13 -2.94 -19.88
CA ARG A 74 -0.27 -1.55 -19.69
C ARG A 74 -1.79 -1.40 -19.78
N GLU A 75 -2.43 -2.00 -20.77
CA GLU A 75 -3.89 -1.97 -20.93
C GLU A 75 -4.63 -2.68 -19.79
N ALA A 76 -4.12 -3.81 -19.31
CA ALA A 76 -4.67 -4.49 -18.14
C ALA A 76 -4.56 -3.62 -16.88
N ALA A 77 -3.39 -3.01 -16.64
CA ALA A 77 -3.20 -2.07 -15.55
C ALA A 77 -4.16 -0.88 -15.65
N LEU A 78 -4.27 -0.25 -16.82
CA LEU A 78 -5.18 0.89 -17.04
C LEU A 78 -6.65 0.53 -16.75
N ARG A 79 -7.13 -0.65 -17.16
CA ARG A 79 -8.50 -1.09 -16.84
C ARG A 79 -8.75 -1.28 -15.35
N LEU A 80 -7.74 -1.77 -14.63
CA LEU A 80 -7.82 -1.87 -13.17
C LEU A 80 -7.84 -0.48 -12.53
N TRP A 81 -6.99 0.42 -13.02
CA TRP A 81 -6.91 1.81 -12.57
C TRP A 81 -8.20 2.57 -12.80
N ASP A 82 -8.80 2.46 -13.98
CA ASP A 82 -10.08 3.08 -14.29
C ASP A 82 -11.18 2.61 -13.32
N GLU A 83 -11.24 1.32 -13.00
CA GLU A 83 -12.25 0.78 -12.08
C GLU A 83 -12.00 1.20 -10.62
N VAL A 84 -10.74 1.23 -10.20
CA VAL A 84 -10.33 1.74 -8.87
C VAL A 84 -10.71 3.21 -8.73
N LEU A 85 -10.36 4.04 -9.73
CA LEU A 85 -10.64 5.47 -9.76
C LEU A 85 -12.15 5.73 -9.76
N ARG A 86 -12.92 5.05 -10.62
CA ARG A 86 -14.39 5.14 -10.63
C ARG A 86 -14.99 4.82 -9.28
N THR A 87 -14.50 3.77 -8.61
CA THR A 87 -15.01 3.37 -7.30
C THR A 87 -14.63 4.38 -6.21
N ALA A 88 -13.41 4.92 -6.24
CA ALA A 88 -12.95 5.95 -5.31
C ALA A 88 -13.73 7.26 -5.48
N GLU A 89 -13.96 7.70 -6.73
CA GLU A 89 -14.79 8.86 -7.05
C GLU A 89 -16.22 8.68 -6.57
N ALA A 90 -16.81 7.52 -6.83
CA ALA A 90 -18.18 7.24 -6.43
C ALA A 90 -18.33 7.10 -4.90
N ALA A 91 -17.30 6.64 -4.19
CA ALA A 91 -17.22 6.68 -2.72
C ALA A 91 -17.09 8.11 -2.19
N LYS A 92 -16.28 8.97 -2.83
CA LYS A 92 -16.14 10.40 -2.47
C LYS A 92 -17.43 11.18 -2.73
N ALA A 93 -18.17 10.83 -3.77
CA ALA A 93 -19.47 11.42 -4.11
C ALA A 93 -20.63 10.91 -3.25
N GLY A 94 -20.40 10.02 -2.28
CA GLY A 94 -21.44 9.40 -1.45
C GLY A 94 -22.43 8.52 -2.24
N SER A 95 -22.17 8.22 -3.52
CA SER A 95 -23.07 7.44 -4.39
C SER A 95 -22.76 5.94 -4.35
N VAL A 96 -21.50 5.57 -4.08
CA VAL A 96 -21.18 4.24 -3.58
C VAL A 96 -21.60 4.23 -2.13
N ARG A 97 -22.59 3.40 -1.82
CA ARG A 97 -22.85 2.96 -0.45
C ARG A 97 -21.56 2.32 0.07
N THR A 98 -20.73 3.08 0.77
CA THR A 98 -19.74 2.53 1.70
C THR A 98 -20.57 1.86 2.79
N ALA A 99 -20.84 0.58 2.58
CA ALA A 99 -21.72 -0.17 3.46
C ALA A 99 -20.99 -0.40 4.80
N GLY A 100 -21.07 0.57 5.71
CA GLY A 100 -21.16 0.28 7.14
C GLY A 100 -22.41 -0.58 7.40
N PRO A 101 -22.49 -1.25 8.57
CA PRO A 101 -22.91 -2.64 8.73
C PRO A 101 -24.31 -2.90 8.18
N LYS A 102 -24.39 -3.19 6.89
CA LYS A 102 -25.56 -3.77 6.23
C LYS A 102 -25.12 -5.12 5.70
N ALA A 103 -25.86 -6.16 6.07
CA ALA A 103 -25.50 -7.53 5.76
C ALA A 103 -25.06 -7.67 4.30
N PRO A 104 -23.92 -8.34 4.02
CA PRO A 104 -23.39 -8.48 2.68
C PRO A 104 -24.47 -9.05 1.75
N PRO A 105 -24.56 -8.57 0.50
CA PRO A 105 -25.57 -9.03 -0.42
C PRO A 105 -25.46 -10.54 -0.61
N LYS A 106 -26.61 -11.22 -0.71
CA LYS A 106 -26.67 -12.69 -0.86
C LYS A 106 -25.86 -13.18 -2.06
N ARG A 107 -25.67 -12.33 -3.08
CA ARG A 107 -24.90 -12.60 -4.28
C ARG A 107 -24.16 -11.33 -4.70
N VAL A 108 -22.90 -11.49 -5.06
CA VAL A 108 -22.02 -10.47 -5.64
C VAL A 108 -21.59 -10.95 -7.01
N ALA A 109 -21.55 -10.04 -7.98
CA ALA A 109 -21.06 -10.29 -9.32
C ALA A 109 -20.13 -9.15 -9.73
N ASP A 110 -19.26 -9.44 -10.70
CA ASP A 110 -18.34 -8.48 -11.32
C ASP A 110 -17.54 -7.67 -10.29
N GLU A 111 -17.01 -8.38 -9.30
CA GLU A 111 -16.20 -7.77 -8.25
C GLU A 111 -14.72 -7.89 -8.56
N LEU A 112 -14.03 -6.76 -8.55
CA LEU A 112 -12.58 -6.75 -8.71
C LEU A 112 -11.91 -7.22 -7.41
N GLY A 113 -10.92 -8.10 -7.53
CA GLY A 113 -10.16 -8.54 -6.38
C GLY A 113 -8.85 -9.24 -6.70
N PHE A 114 -8.07 -9.46 -5.65
CA PHE A 114 -6.82 -10.21 -5.68
C PHE A 114 -6.86 -11.31 -4.62
N VAL A 115 -6.38 -12.49 -4.97
CA VAL A 115 -6.12 -13.54 -3.97
C VAL A 115 -4.96 -13.09 -3.09
N LEU A 116 -5.17 -13.03 -1.78
CA LEU A 116 -4.11 -12.80 -0.80
C LEU A 116 -3.42 -14.11 -0.45
N HIS A 117 -4.22 -15.15 -0.24
CA HIS A 117 -3.78 -16.50 0.12
C HIS A 117 -4.83 -17.52 -0.32
N ALA A 118 -4.40 -18.68 -0.82
CA ALA A 118 -5.28 -19.80 -1.15
C ALA A 118 -4.67 -21.12 -0.73
N TRP A 119 -5.48 -22.03 -0.19
CA TRP A 119 -5.03 -23.33 0.32
C TRP A 119 -6.07 -24.44 0.09
N PRO A 120 -5.65 -25.73 0.04
CA PRO A 120 -6.57 -26.85 -0.05
C PRO A 120 -7.50 -26.95 1.17
N TRP A 121 -8.80 -27.15 0.93
CA TRP A 121 -9.80 -27.31 2.00
C TRP A 121 -10.49 -28.67 1.98
N ARG A 122 -10.58 -29.31 0.81
CA ARG A 122 -11.08 -30.68 0.60
C ARG A 122 -10.38 -31.33 -0.58
N GLU A 123 -10.70 -32.59 -0.87
CA GLU A 123 -10.17 -33.35 -2.00
C GLU A 123 -10.18 -32.54 -3.30
N SER A 124 -11.31 -31.90 -3.63
CA SER A 124 -11.48 -31.15 -4.87
C SER A 124 -11.63 -29.64 -4.72
N SER A 125 -11.55 -29.08 -3.51
CA SER A 125 -11.89 -27.67 -3.23
C SER A 125 -10.72 -26.88 -2.64
N LEU A 126 -10.68 -25.58 -2.99
CA LEU A 126 -9.78 -24.61 -2.37
C LEU A 126 -10.57 -23.64 -1.50
N VAL A 127 -9.89 -23.06 -0.53
CA VAL A 127 -10.29 -21.84 0.15
C VAL A 127 -9.35 -20.72 -0.29
N ALA A 128 -9.88 -19.51 -0.42
CA ALA A 128 -9.11 -18.31 -0.74
C ALA A 128 -9.55 -17.13 0.14
N ASP A 129 -8.59 -16.46 0.77
CA ASP A 129 -8.76 -15.10 1.27
C ASP A 129 -8.49 -14.14 0.12
N VAL A 130 -9.46 -13.27 -0.16
CA VAL A 130 -9.43 -12.33 -1.28
C VAL A 130 -9.56 -10.91 -0.75
N LEU A 131 -8.72 -9.99 -1.24
CA LEU A 131 -8.97 -8.56 -1.11
C LEU A 131 -9.87 -8.14 -2.27
N SER A 132 -11.08 -7.66 -1.95
CA SER A 132 -12.07 -7.13 -2.88
C SER A 132 -12.14 -5.61 -2.77
N LEU A 133 -12.37 -4.95 -3.91
CA LEU A 133 -12.43 -3.49 -4.00
C LEU A 133 -13.59 -2.91 -3.18
N ARG A 134 -14.79 -3.51 -3.28
CA ARG A 134 -16.03 -2.98 -2.67
C ARG A 134 -16.44 -3.69 -1.39
N TYR A 135 -15.89 -4.87 -1.10
CA TYR A 135 -16.30 -5.71 0.04
C TYR A 135 -15.15 -6.06 0.99
N GLY A 136 -13.97 -5.46 0.84
CA GLY A 136 -12.86 -5.69 1.76
C GLY A 136 -12.27 -7.09 1.66
N ARG A 137 -11.76 -7.62 2.77
CA ARG A 137 -11.23 -9.00 2.81
C ARG A 137 -12.37 -10.01 2.89
N VAL A 138 -12.52 -10.85 1.88
CA VAL A 138 -13.60 -11.85 1.78
C VAL A 138 -13.04 -13.27 1.78
N PHE A 139 -13.65 -14.14 2.56
CA PHE A 139 -13.31 -15.57 2.63
C PHE A 139 -14.17 -16.39 1.67
N LEU A 140 -13.54 -17.01 0.67
CA LEU A 140 -14.20 -17.71 -0.44
C LEU A 140 -13.87 -19.20 -0.46
N ILE A 141 -14.89 -20.03 -0.67
CA ILE A 141 -14.79 -21.48 -0.91
C ILE A 141 -14.99 -21.73 -2.39
N ALA A 142 -13.96 -22.22 -3.06
CA ALA A 142 -13.96 -22.58 -4.47
C ALA A 142 -14.18 -24.09 -4.63
N LYS A 143 -15.46 -24.48 -4.69
CA LYS A 143 -15.87 -25.89 -4.81
C LYS A 143 -15.42 -26.47 -6.15
N GLY A 144 -14.77 -27.63 -6.12
CA GLY A 144 -14.33 -28.30 -7.34
C GLY A 144 -13.14 -27.64 -8.06
N ALA A 145 -12.54 -26.58 -7.49
CA ALA A 145 -11.45 -25.82 -8.11
C ALA A 145 -10.22 -26.67 -8.51
N LYS A 146 -10.01 -27.83 -7.87
CA LYS A 146 -8.91 -28.75 -8.18
C LYS A 146 -9.24 -29.78 -9.28
N ARG A 147 -10.48 -29.84 -9.78
CA ARG A 147 -10.86 -30.77 -10.87
C ARG A 147 -10.25 -30.32 -12.19
N GLN A 148 -9.97 -31.27 -13.09
CA GLN A 148 -9.31 -30.97 -14.37
C GLN A 148 -10.15 -30.05 -15.26
N ALA A 149 -11.46 -30.32 -15.35
CA ALA A 149 -12.41 -29.53 -16.13
C ALA A 149 -12.96 -28.28 -15.40
N SER A 150 -12.41 -27.92 -14.23
CA SER A 150 -12.92 -26.77 -13.48
C SER A 150 -12.51 -25.46 -14.12
N PRO A 151 -13.43 -24.51 -14.36
CA PRO A 151 -13.09 -23.18 -14.86
C PRO A 151 -12.28 -22.35 -13.85
N LEU A 152 -12.27 -22.75 -12.58
CA LEU A 152 -11.51 -22.09 -11.50
C LEU A 152 -10.08 -22.62 -11.38
N ARG A 153 -9.72 -23.71 -12.08
CA ARG A 153 -8.42 -24.36 -11.96
C ARG A 153 -7.32 -23.41 -12.42
N GLY A 154 -6.35 -23.15 -11.54
CA GLY A 154 -5.19 -22.30 -11.85
C GLY A 154 -5.44 -20.78 -11.81
N LEU A 155 -6.69 -20.34 -11.58
CA LEU A 155 -7.01 -18.90 -11.51
C LEU A 155 -6.76 -18.28 -10.13
N LEU A 156 -6.88 -19.07 -9.07
CA LEU A 156 -6.78 -18.58 -7.69
C LEU A 156 -5.33 -18.49 -7.22
N VAL A 157 -4.55 -17.67 -7.92
CA VAL A 157 -3.15 -17.40 -7.63
C VAL A 157 -2.96 -15.96 -7.13
N PRO A 158 -2.03 -15.70 -6.20
CA PRO A 158 -1.75 -14.36 -5.72
C PRO A 158 -1.30 -13.39 -6.81
N PHE A 159 -1.52 -12.10 -6.58
CA PHE A 159 -1.10 -10.97 -7.44
C PHE A 159 -1.76 -10.90 -8.82
N ALA A 160 -2.55 -11.91 -9.20
CA ALA A 160 -3.36 -11.86 -10.40
C ALA A 160 -4.63 -11.04 -10.14
N PRO A 161 -4.94 -10.04 -10.99
CA PRO A 161 -6.20 -9.32 -10.92
C PRO A 161 -7.34 -10.20 -11.43
N LEU A 162 -8.38 -10.35 -10.63
CA LEU A 162 -9.52 -11.20 -10.93
C LEU A 162 -10.83 -10.42 -10.88
N ARG A 163 -11.74 -10.76 -11.80
CA ARG A 163 -13.16 -10.45 -11.68
C ARG A 163 -13.87 -11.64 -11.08
N LEU A 164 -14.53 -11.43 -9.96
CA LEU A 164 -15.06 -12.47 -9.08
C LEU A 164 -16.58 -12.34 -8.95
N ALA A 165 -17.24 -13.48 -8.83
CA ALA A 165 -18.65 -13.55 -8.44
C ALA A 165 -18.82 -14.64 -7.38
N TRP A 166 -19.59 -14.36 -6.34
CA TRP A 166 -19.83 -15.29 -5.24
C TRP A 166 -21.24 -15.17 -4.67
N ALA A 167 -21.64 -16.15 -3.87
CA ALA A 167 -22.88 -16.09 -3.11
C ALA A 167 -22.70 -16.64 -1.70
N GLY A 168 -23.53 -16.16 -0.79
CA GLY A 168 -23.53 -16.54 0.62
C GLY A 168 -23.73 -15.35 1.54
N ARG A 169 -24.37 -15.59 2.69
CA ARG A 169 -24.54 -14.60 3.77
C ARG A 169 -23.65 -14.87 4.98
N ASN A 170 -23.05 -16.06 5.03
CA ASN A 170 -22.15 -16.46 6.11
C ASN A 170 -20.74 -15.92 5.81
N GLU A 171 -19.85 -16.03 6.79
CA GLU A 171 -18.43 -15.69 6.63
C GLU A 171 -17.80 -16.46 5.45
N GLY A 172 -18.10 -17.76 5.35
CA GLY A 172 -17.78 -18.59 4.19
C GLY A 172 -18.73 -18.41 3.02
N LYS A 173 -18.27 -17.72 1.97
CA LYS A 173 -19.01 -17.52 0.72
C LYS A 173 -18.53 -18.50 -0.34
N VAL A 174 -19.43 -18.92 -1.23
CA VAL A 174 -19.10 -19.84 -2.32
C VAL A 174 -18.72 -19.03 -3.55
N LEU A 175 -17.50 -19.23 -4.04
CA LEU A 175 -17.04 -18.66 -5.30
C LEU A 175 -17.80 -19.33 -6.45
N ILE A 176 -18.49 -18.52 -7.25
CA ILE A 176 -19.27 -18.95 -8.41
C ILE A 176 -18.43 -18.84 -9.69
N LYS A 177 -17.70 -17.73 -9.83
CA LYS A 177 -16.95 -17.40 -11.04
C LYS A 177 -15.70 -16.61 -10.70
N ALA A 178 -14.61 -16.90 -11.39
CA ALA A 178 -13.41 -16.08 -11.43
C ALA A 178 -12.99 -15.91 -12.89
N GLU A 179 -12.61 -14.71 -13.27
CA GLU A 179 -12.06 -14.41 -14.59
C GLU A 179 -10.80 -13.59 -14.43
N TRP A 180 -9.78 -13.93 -15.20
CA TRP A 180 -8.53 -13.19 -15.20
C TRP A 180 -8.66 -11.89 -15.98
N MET A 181 -8.25 -10.78 -15.39
CA MET A 181 -8.36 -9.44 -16.02
C MET A 181 -7.09 -9.01 -16.77
N GLY A 182 -6.16 -9.93 -16.97
CA GLY A 182 -4.84 -9.65 -17.56
C GLY A 182 -3.76 -9.58 -16.49
N THR A 183 -2.57 -9.11 -16.85
CA THR A 183 -1.39 -9.28 -15.98
C THR A 183 -0.75 -7.96 -15.61
N LEU A 184 -0.36 -7.82 -14.34
CA LEU A 184 0.58 -6.80 -13.89
C LEU A 184 2.02 -7.22 -14.26
N ALA A 185 3.00 -6.37 -13.96
CA ALA A 185 4.39 -6.77 -14.05
C ALA A 185 4.64 -8.00 -13.14
N PRO A 186 5.27 -9.07 -13.66
CA PRO A 186 5.49 -10.27 -12.86
C PRO A 186 6.44 -9.97 -11.70
N LEU A 187 6.08 -10.41 -10.51
CA LEU A 187 6.94 -10.30 -9.33
C LEU A 187 7.90 -11.49 -9.26
N SER A 188 9.18 -11.23 -9.04
CA SER A 188 10.23 -12.24 -8.87
C SER A 188 11.22 -11.83 -7.78
N GLY A 189 11.96 -12.79 -7.23
CA GLY A 189 12.97 -12.55 -6.19
C GLY A 189 12.44 -11.73 -5.00
N GLU A 190 13.16 -10.67 -4.65
CA GLU A 190 12.77 -9.75 -3.56
C GLU A 190 11.41 -9.08 -3.79
N ALA A 191 11.02 -8.80 -5.04
CA ALA A 191 9.73 -8.18 -5.34
C ALA A 191 8.57 -9.13 -5.01
N LEU A 192 8.75 -10.43 -5.27
CA LEU A 192 7.76 -11.45 -4.93
C LEU A 192 7.58 -11.56 -3.42
N LEU A 193 8.68 -11.59 -2.66
CA LEU A 193 8.64 -11.60 -1.20
C LEU A 193 8.03 -10.32 -0.63
N SER A 194 8.29 -9.17 -1.26
CA SER A 194 7.67 -7.88 -0.91
C SER A 194 6.16 -7.89 -1.13
N GLY A 195 5.68 -8.50 -2.22
CA GLY A 195 4.26 -8.71 -2.46
C GLY A 195 3.61 -9.60 -1.40
N PHE A 196 4.26 -10.71 -1.02
CA PHE A 196 3.75 -11.58 0.04
C PHE A 196 3.77 -10.90 1.42
N TYR A 197 4.74 -10.04 1.68
CA TYR A 197 4.75 -9.19 2.87
C TYR A 197 3.53 -8.27 2.93
N MET A 198 3.16 -7.63 1.81
CA MET A 198 1.94 -6.83 1.73
C MET A 198 0.68 -7.67 1.97
N ASN A 199 0.58 -8.85 1.35
CA ASN A 199 -0.56 -9.76 1.56
C ASN A 199 -0.69 -10.18 3.02
N GLU A 200 0.43 -10.51 3.66
CA GLU A 200 0.43 -10.95 5.04
C GLU A 200 -0.03 -9.83 6.00
N MET A 201 0.38 -8.58 5.74
CA MET A 201 -0.11 -7.44 6.51
C MET A 201 -1.62 -7.27 6.34
N LEU A 202 -2.14 -7.33 5.10
CA LEU A 202 -3.58 -7.27 4.84
C LEU A 202 -4.36 -8.39 5.57
N VAL A 203 -3.86 -9.63 5.53
CA VAL A 203 -4.49 -10.77 6.22
C VAL A 203 -4.48 -10.62 7.74
N LYS A 204 -3.52 -9.88 8.31
CA LYS A 204 -3.41 -9.74 9.78
C LYS A 204 -4.06 -8.48 10.32
N LEU A 205 -4.02 -7.38 9.58
CA LEU A 205 -4.38 -6.08 10.11
C LEU A 205 -5.77 -5.62 9.69
N THR A 206 -6.32 -6.13 8.59
CA THR A 206 -7.70 -5.77 8.20
C THR A 206 -8.71 -6.74 8.83
N GLU A 207 -9.95 -6.28 8.99
CA GLU A 207 -11.06 -7.17 9.30
C GLU A 207 -11.62 -7.83 8.04
N ARG A 208 -12.45 -8.87 8.22
CA ARG A 208 -13.18 -9.48 7.10
C ARG A 208 -14.41 -8.64 6.81
N GLU A 209 -14.71 -8.49 5.54
CA GLU A 209 -15.92 -7.83 5.04
C GLU A 209 -16.03 -6.33 5.40
N ASP A 210 -14.90 -5.71 5.75
CA ASP A 210 -14.76 -4.26 5.95
C ASP A 210 -14.17 -3.61 4.69
N PRO A 211 -14.92 -2.76 3.95
CA PRO A 211 -14.44 -2.19 2.69
C PRO A 211 -13.32 -1.16 2.84
N HIS A 212 -12.20 -1.41 2.15
CA HIS A 212 -11.03 -0.51 2.12
C HIS A 212 -10.65 -0.09 0.68
N PRO A 213 -11.46 0.69 -0.05
CA PRO A 213 -11.24 0.98 -1.47
C PRO A 213 -9.98 1.81 -1.74
N LYS A 214 -9.58 2.71 -0.83
CA LYS A 214 -8.33 3.49 -0.96
C LYS A 214 -7.11 2.59 -0.79
N LEU A 215 -7.11 1.75 0.24
CA LEU A 215 -6.07 0.74 0.46
C LEU A 215 -5.98 -0.26 -0.71
N PHE A 216 -7.11 -0.64 -1.30
CA PHE A 216 -7.13 -1.46 -2.52
C PHE A 216 -6.36 -0.77 -3.65
N GLY A 217 -6.60 0.51 -3.89
CA GLY A 217 -5.84 1.30 -4.87
C GLY A 217 -4.35 1.32 -4.57
N ALA A 218 -3.97 1.63 -3.32
CA ALA A 218 -2.57 1.64 -2.87
C ALA A 218 -1.89 0.27 -3.05
N TYR A 219 -2.63 -0.83 -2.85
CA TYR A 219 -2.15 -2.20 -3.10
C TYR A 219 -1.86 -2.45 -4.59
N VAL A 220 -2.76 -2.05 -5.50
CA VAL A 220 -2.54 -2.17 -6.95
C VAL A 220 -1.34 -1.33 -7.41
N GLU A 221 -1.21 -0.11 -6.92
CA GLU A 221 -0.08 0.80 -7.14
C GLU A 221 1.23 0.15 -6.75
N ALA A 222 1.27 -0.40 -5.54
CA ALA A 222 2.45 -1.04 -5.01
C ALA A 222 2.80 -2.32 -5.78
N LEU A 223 1.83 -3.16 -6.16
CA LEU A 223 2.11 -4.35 -6.98
C LEU A 223 2.69 -3.99 -8.34
N HIS A 224 2.15 -2.97 -9.00
CA HIS A 224 2.67 -2.51 -10.29
C HIS A 224 4.11 -2.03 -10.14
N ALA A 225 4.37 -1.13 -9.18
CA ALA A 225 5.69 -0.55 -8.96
C ALA A 225 6.73 -1.60 -8.51
N LEU A 226 6.36 -2.57 -7.68
CA LEU A 226 7.28 -3.64 -7.25
C LEU A 226 7.86 -4.43 -8.43
N GLY A 227 7.10 -4.63 -9.49
CA GLY A 227 7.54 -5.37 -10.68
C GLY A 227 8.40 -4.56 -11.66
N THR A 228 8.52 -3.24 -11.47
CA THR A 228 9.25 -2.33 -12.39
C THR A 228 10.43 -1.63 -11.73
N GLU A 229 10.41 -1.46 -10.40
CA GLU A 229 11.40 -0.69 -9.64
C GLU A 229 12.65 -1.51 -9.27
N ASP A 230 13.76 -0.80 -9.09
CA ASP A 230 14.99 -1.34 -8.54
C ASP A 230 14.88 -1.63 -7.03
N ARG A 231 15.96 -2.12 -6.41
CA ARG A 231 15.94 -2.50 -4.99
C ARG A 231 15.52 -1.35 -4.06
N THR A 232 16.05 -0.16 -4.30
CA THR A 232 15.76 1.03 -3.48
C THR A 232 14.33 1.52 -3.73
N GLY A 233 13.89 1.54 -4.98
CA GLY A 233 12.53 1.86 -5.38
C GLY A 233 11.51 0.94 -4.72
N ARG A 234 11.74 -0.37 -4.69
CA ARG A 234 10.87 -1.33 -3.98
C ARG A 234 10.73 -1.02 -2.49
N GLN A 235 11.81 -0.60 -1.82
CA GLN A 235 11.73 -0.19 -0.41
C GLN A 235 10.85 1.05 -0.23
N ARG A 236 10.96 2.05 -1.12
CA ARG A 236 10.10 3.25 -1.11
C ARG A 236 8.63 2.88 -1.31
N VAL A 237 8.35 2.00 -2.27
CA VAL A 237 7.00 1.48 -2.54
C VAL A 237 6.40 0.85 -1.28
N LEU A 238 7.17 0.00 -0.59
CA LEU A 238 6.72 -0.63 0.65
C LEU A 238 6.41 0.38 1.76
N ARG A 239 7.25 1.43 1.95
CA ARG A 239 6.98 2.45 2.98
C ARG A 239 5.69 3.21 2.70
N ARG A 240 5.43 3.55 1.42
CA ARG A 240 4.19 4.23 1.01
C ARG A 240 2.96 3.35 1.24
N PHE A 241 3.05 2.06 0.92
CA PHE A 241 1.97 1.11 1.19
C PHE A 241 1.70 0.94 2.68
N GLU A 242 2.73 0.83 3.52
CA GLU A 242 2.56 0.73 4.97
C GLU A 242 1.92 1.97 5.58
N LEU A 243 2.32 3.18 5.15
CA LEU A 243 1.66 4.41 5.58
C LEU A 243 0.18 4.42 5.16
N ALA A 244 -0.11 4.08 3.90
CA ALA A 244 -1.49 4.00 3.42
C ALA A 244 -2.32 2.98 4.21
N LEU A 245 -1.73 1.83 4.58
CA LEU A 245 -2.37 0.82 5.42
C LEU A 245 -2.67 1.34 6.83
N LEU A 246 -1.69 1.96 7.49
CA LEU A 246 -1.88 2.50 8.83
C LEU A 246 -2.93 3.61 8.83
N GLU A 247 -2.86 4.53 7.88
CA GLU A 247 -3.85 5.61 7.72
C GLU A 247 -5.27 5.07 7.48
N ASP A 248 -5.43 4.10 6.59
CA ASP A 248 -6.75 3.54 6.24
C ASP A 248 -7.38 2.77 7.41
N LEU A 249 -6.55 2.16 8.28
CA LEU A 249 -6.99 1.49 9.51
C LEU A 249 -7.20 2.45 10.70
N GLY A 250 -7.03 3.77 10.50
CA GLY A 250 -7.19 4.77 11.56
C GLY A 250 -6.00 4.90 12.51
N TRP A 251 -4.85 4.34 12.13
CA TRP A 251 -3.57 4.41 12.86
C TRP A 251 -2.55 5.30 12.15
N GLY A 252 -3.02 6.24 11.34
CA GLY A 252 -2.17 7.17 10.61
C GLY A 252 -1.24 7.94 11.55
N LEU A 253 0.04 8.04 11.17
CA LEU A 253 1.00 8.84 11.90
C LEU A 253 0.73 10.32 11.60
N THR A 254 0.59 11.13 12.66
CA THR A 254 0.38 12.57 12.56
C THR A 254 1.48 13.32 13.30
N LYS A 255 1.80 14.55 12.86
CA LYS A 255 2.73 15.41 13.60
C LYS A 255 2.09 15.79 14.94
N PRO A 256 2.67 15.43 16.09
CA PRO A 256 2.12 15.80 17.39
C PRO A 256 2.27 17.31 17.62
N ALA A 257 1.36 17.88 18.42
CA ALA A 257 1.45 19.27 18.83
C ALA A 257 2.79 19.52 19.58
N PRO A 258 3.36 20.74 19.48
CA PRO A 258 4.54 21.10 20.26
C PRO A 258 4.30 20.86 21.74
N VAL A 259 5.31 20.35 22.45
CA VAL A 259 5.21 20.14 23.90
C VAL A 259 5.10 21.49 24.58
N GLU A 260 3.93 21.79 25.15
CA GLU A 260 3.77 22.98 25.98
C GLU A 260 4.78 22.93 27.13
N ALA A 261 5.55 24.00 27.30
CA ALA A 261 6.45 24.10 28.43
C ALA A 261 5.60 24.01 29.70
N LYS A 262 5.75 22.92 30.48
CA LYS A 262 5.15 22.83 31.81
C LYS A 262 5.63 24.04 32.59
N ARG A 263 4.74 25.01 32.82
CA ARG A 263 4.96 26.13 33.74
C ARG A 263 5.20 25.50 35.10
N GLY A 264 6.46 25.37 35.49
CA GLY A 264 6.82 24.92 36.81
C GLY A 264 6.14 25.84 37.82
N ASP A 265 5.44 25.23 38.78
CA ASP A 265 4.76 25.91 39.87
C ASP A 265 5.83 26.54 40.79
N LYS A 266 6.41 27.66 40.35
CA LYS A 266 7.38 28.43 41.14
C LYS A 266 6.63 29.46 41.96
N LYS A 267 6.26 29.09 43.19
CA LYS A 267 6.13 30.07 44.28
C LYS A 267 7.51 30.69 44.53
N GLY A 268 7.78 31.84 43.92
CA GLY A 268 8.98 32.62 44.18
C GLY A 268 9.45 33.37 42.94
N GLY A 269 9.29 34.69 42.97
CA GLY A 269 9.39 35.58 41.81
C GLY A 269 10.73 35.56 41.07
N ARG A 270 10.63 35.56 39.73
CA ARG A 270 11.23 36.55 38.82
C ARG A 270 10.66 36.30 37.42
N GLN A 271 10.02 37.32 36.86
CA GLN A 271 9.69 37.39 35.43
C GLN A 271 11.00 37.47 34.63
N GLY A 272 11.12 36.68 33.58
CA GLY A 272 12.24 36.77 32.65
C GLY A 272 12.65 35.44 32.02
N ALA A 273 11.87 35.01 31.03
CA ALA A 273 12.26 34.25 29.84
C ALA A 273 11.00 33.55 29.34
N GLU A 274 10.51 33.96 28.18
CA GLU A 274 9.68 33.08 27.36
C GLU A 274 10.50 31.80 27.14
N ALA A 275 10.20 30.77 27.94
CA ALA A 275 10.73 29.44 27.72
C ALA A 275 10.15 29.01 26.38
N SER A 276 10.89 29.27 25.31
CA SER A 276 10.62 28.76 23.98
C SER A 276 10.70 27.24 24.10
N GLY A 277 9.54 26.63 24.37
CA GLY A 277 9.32 25.19 24.45
C GLY A 277 9.61 24.59 23.09
N GLY A 278 10.89 24.33 22.84
CA GLY A 278 11.33 23.67 21.61
C GLY A 278 11.11 22.18 21.72
N VAL A 279 10.78 21.56 20.59
CA VAL A 279 10.81 20.11 20.43
C VAL A 279 12.28 19.68 20.24
N SER A 280 12.76 18.73 21.03
CA SER A 280 14.10 18.13 20.87
C SER A 280 14.12 17.04 19.81
N GLY A 281 12.97 16.42 19.56
CA GLY A 281 12.75 15.40 18.55
C GLY A 281 11.47 14.63 18.83
N TYR A 282 11.34 13.49 18.16
CA TYR A 282 10.14 12.66 18.21
C TYR A 282 10.51 11.22 18.53
N VAL A 283 9.68 10.55 19.32
CA VAL A 283 9.76 9.11 19.60
C VAL A 283 8.46 8.44 19.16
N LEU A 284 8.50 7.12 18.98
CA LEU A 284 7.29 6.33 18.78
C LEU A 284 6.87 5.70 20.11
N ARG A 285 5.60 5.86 20.49
CA ARG A 285 5.00 5.24 21.68
C ARG A 285 3.63 4.72 21.32
N GLU A 286 3.39 3.43 21.59
CA GLU A 286 2.09 2.79 21.34
C GLU A 286 1.58 3.02 19.90
N GLY A 287 2.51 2.93 18.93
CA GLY A 287 2.19 3.14 17.51
C GLY A 287 2.02 4.60 17.07
N ALA A 288 2.12 5.57 17.98
CA ALA A 288 1.95 6.99 17.69
C ALA A 288 3.25 7.79 17.85
N LEU A 289 3.37 8.87 17.06
CA LEU A 289 4.47 9.83 17.20
C LEU A 289 4.22 10.73 18.41
N VAL A 290 5.24 10.90 19.25
CA VAL A 290 5.20 11.76 20.43
C VAL A 290 6.37 12.75 20.37
N ALA A 291 6.08 14.04 20.46
CA ALA A 291 7.10 15.08 20.58
C ALA A 291 7.71 15.04 21.98
N LEU A 292 9.03 15.21 22.06
CA LEU A 292 9.75 15.41 23.31
C LEU A 292 10.19 16.86 23.41
N GLY A 293 10.04 17.45 24.60
CA GLY A 293 10.55 18.79 24.89
C GLY A 293 12.07 18.80 24.99
N ARG A 294 12.67 20.00 24.95
CA ARG A 294 14.13 20.21 25.09
C ARG A 294 14.79 19.52 26.28
N HIS A 295 14.06 19.33 27.38
CA HIS A 295 14.58 18.72 28.60
C HIS A 295 14.09 17.29 28.82
N ASP A 296 13.23 16.79 27.94
CA ASP A 296 12.77 15.40 28.00
C ASP A 296 13.83 14.49 27.40
N VAL A 297 14.01 13.33 28.02
CA VAL A 297 14.94 12.30 27.55
C VAL A 297 14.13 11.09 27.08
N PRO A 298 14.48 10.46 25.94
CA PRO A 298 13.88 9.20 25.52
C PRO A 298 13.97 8.13 26.62
N ARG A 299 12.95 7.27 26.73
CA ARG A 299 13.01 6.12 27.63
C ARG A 299 14.07 5.12 27.14
N PRO A 300 14.63 4.27 28.03
CA PRO A 300 15.57 3.23 27.60
C PRO A 300 14.99 2.38 26.46
N GLY A 301 15.71 2.32 25.34
CA GLY A 301 15.29 1.60 24.13
C GLY A 301 14.49 2.42 23.11
N GLU A 302 14.01 3.62 23.45
CA GLU A 302 13.38 4.52 22.49
C GLU A 302 14.44 5.15 21.57
N VAL A 303 14.11 5.27 20.28
CA VAL A 303 14.93 5.98 19.30
C VAL A 303 14.38 7.39 19.13
N LEU A 304 15.24 8.39 19.28
CA LEU A 304 14.91 9.80 19.02
C LEU A 304 15.11 10.11 17.54
N TRP A 305 14.07 10.66 16.91
CA TRP A 305 14.06 11.05 15.51
C TRP A 305 13.97 12.57 15.37
N ASP A 306 14.83 13.14 14.54
CA ASP A 306 14.84 14.58 14.26
C ASP A 306 13.63 15.00 13.42
N GLU A 307 13.23 16.25 13.53
CA GLU A 307 12.09 16.83 12.80
C GLU A 307 12.14 16.64 11.28
N PRO A 308 13.27 16.84 10.56
CA PRO A 308 13.30 16.63 9.11
C PRO A 308 13.01 15.19 8.69
N LEU A 309 13.29 14.19 9.55
CA LEU A 309 12.98 12.79 9.26
C LEU A 309 11.48 12.52 9.42
N ILE A 310 10.84 13.16 10.40
CA ILE A 310 9.39 13.09 10.60
C ILE A 310 8.66 13.80 9.47
N ASP A 311 9.12 14.99 9.07
CA ASP A 311 8.53 15.72 7.95
C ASP A 311 8.63 14.92 6.65
N ALA A 312 9.78 14.28 6.38
CA ALA A 312 9.96 13.38 5.23
C ALA A 312 9.06 12.13 5.29
N LEU A 313 8.86 11.56 6.49
CA LEU A 313 7.94 10.44 6.70
C LEU A 313 6.49 10.84 6.35
N LEU A 314 6.03 11.96 6.91
CA LEU A 314 4.66 12.44 6.76
C LEU A 314 4.40 12.95 5.33
N SER A 315 5.40 13.51 4.65
CA SER A 315 5.30 13.93 3.25
C SER A 315 5.52 12.79 2.25
N ARG A 316 5.86 11.58 2.72
CA ARG A 316 6.20 10.40 1.90
C ARG A 316 7.39 10.63 0.96
N ASP A 317 8.30 11.54 1.33
CA ASP A 317 9.54 11.80 0.59
C ASP A 317 10.68 10.90 1.11
N PHE A 318 10.97 9.84 0.34
CA PHE A 318 11.98 8.83 0.65
C PHE A 318 13.14 8.83 -0.36
N LYS A 319 13.44 9.97 -0.98
CA LYS A 319 14.51 10.07 -1.99
C LYS A 319 15.89 9.76 -1.41
N ASP A 320 16.16 10.24 -0.20
CA ASP A 320 17.46 10.07 0.46
C ASP A 320 17.50 8.78 1.32
N ALA A 321 18.68 8.15 1.38
CA ALA A 321 18.85 6.89 2.09
C ALA A 321 18.64 7.02 3.61
N ARG A 322 18.92 8.17 4.22
CA ARG A 322 18.65 8.45 5.64
C ARG A 322 17.15 8.48 5.91
N THR A 323 16.39 9.21 5.10
CA THR A 323 14.93 9.32 5.22
C THR A 323 14.25 7.96 5.03
N LEU A 324 14.68 7.18 4.04
CA LEU A 324 14.15 5.84 3.77
C LEU A 324 14.44 4.86 4.93
N ARG A 325 15.65 4.89 5.50
CA ARG A 325 16.00 4.07 6.68
C ARG A 325 15.16 4.45 7.90
N ALA A 326 15.05 5.75 8.19
CA ALA A 326 14.22 6.23 9.30
C ALA A 326 12.76 5.80 9.13
N ALA A 327 12.18 6.01 7.94
CA ALA A 327 10.82 5.59 7.64
C ALA A 327 10.63 4.07 7.79
N ARG A 328 11.60 3.27 7.36
CA ARG A 328 11.57 1.82 7.55
C ARG A 328 11.51 1.43 9.02
N ASP A 329 12.34 2.06 9.85
CA ASP A 329 12.47 1.70 11.25
C ASP A 329 11.25 2.16 12.06
N ILE A 330 10.77 3.39 11.82
CA ILE A 330 9.54 3.93 12.42
C ILE A 330 8.33 3.08 12.04
N LEU A 331 8.11 2.81 10.75
CA LEU A 331 6.95 2.03 10.29
C LEU A 331 7.02 0.57 10.74
N ARG A 332 8.22 -0.01 10.88
CA ARG A 332 8.39 -1.34 11.44
C ARG A 332 7.87 -1.39 12.88
N GLU A 333 8.24 -0.41 13.69
CA GLU A 333 7.83 -0.32 15.09
C GLU A 333 6.31 -0.05 15.21
N ALA A 334 5.77 0.87 14.41
CA ALA A 334 4.34 1.15 14.36
C ALA A 334 3.51 -0.09 13.97
N VAL A 335 3.90 -0.77 12.88
CA VAL A 335 3.24 -2.01 12.45
C VAL A 335 3.40 -3.12 13.51
N ALA A 336 4.55 -3.22 14.17
CA ALA A 336 4.77 -4.22 15.21
C ALA A 336 3.84 -4.00 16.41
N HIS A 337 3.61 -2.75 16.82
CA HIS A 337 2.64 -2.42 17.87
C HIS A 337 1.24 -2.96 17.54
N HIS A 338 0.72 -2.70 16.33
CA HIS A 338 -0.62 -3.15 15.93
C HIS A 338 -0.73 -4.65 15.61
N LEU A 339 0.38 -5.30 15.28
CA LEU A 339 0.42 -6.76 15.15
C LEU A 339 0.31 -7.47 16.50
N GLY A 340 0.76 -6.83 17.59
CA GLY A 340 0.83 -7.43 18.92
C GLY A 340 1.77 -8.65 18.92
N SER A 341 1.26 -9.81 19.35
CA SER A 341 2.04 -11.06 19.38
C SER A 341 2.20 -11.73 18.01
N ARG A 342 1.53 -11.24 16.96
CA ARG A 342 1.54 -11.87 15.63
C ARG A 342 2.83 -11.52 14.89
N THR A 343 3.60 -12.53 14.49
CA THR A 343 4.84 -12.34 13.71
C THR A 343 4.55 -12.25 12.22
N LEU A 344 5.42 -11.64 11.41
CA LEU A 344 5.33 -11.69 9.94
C LEU A 344 6.32 -12.69 9.36
N HIS A 345 5.82 -13.75 8.72
CA HIS A 345 6.60 -14.81 8.10
C HIS A 345 7.41 -14.30 6.93
N ALA A 346 6.85 -13.43 6.09
CA ALA A 346 7.56 -12.86 4.95
C ALA A 346 8.82 -12.08 5.40
N ARG A 347 8.73 -11.36 6.53
CA ARG A 347 9.90 -10.68 7.13
C ARG A 347 10.96 -11.67 7.62
N ARG A 348 10.54 -12.78 8.25
CA ARG A 348 11.46 -13.83 8.71
C ARG A 348 12.22 -14.44 7.53
N ILE A 349 11.51 -14.81 6.47
CA ILE A 349 12.11 -15.40 5.26
C ILE A 349 13.08 -14.42 4.58
N LEU A 350 12.71 -13.14 4.45
CA LEU A 350 13.60 -12.11 3.91
C LEU A 350 14.87 -11.93 4.76
N GLY A 351 14.73 -11.97 6.09
CA GLY A 351 15.87 -11.90 7.01
C GLY A 351 16.79 -13.11 6.91
N ASP A 352 16.22 -14.32 6.77
CA ASP A 352 16.96 -15.57 6.62
C ASP A 352 17.72 -15.59 5.28
N LEU A 353 17.08 -15.15 4.18
CA LEU A 353 17.70 -15.08 2.86
C LEU A 353 18.81 -14.03 2.75
N ALA A 354 18.76 -12.94 3.53
CA ALA A 354 19.81 -11.92 3.55
C ALA A 354 21.07 -12.35 4.33
N ARG A 355 21.02 -13.50 5.03
CA ARG A 355 22.13 -14.08 5.81
C ARG A 355 22.83 -15.23 5.09
N LEU A 356 22.26 -15.72 3.99
CA LEU A 356 22.87 -16.67 3.05
C LEU A 356 23.70 -15.89 2.02
#